data_AF-A0A1A8X7Y7-F1
#
_entry.id   AF-A0A1A8X7Y7-F1
#
_cell.length_a   1.000
_cell.length_b   1.000
_cell.length_c   1.000
_cell.angle_alpha   90.00
_cell.angle_beta   90.00
_cell.angle_gamma   90.00
#
_symmetry.space_group_name_H-M   'P 1'
#
loop_
_entity.id
_entity.type
_entity.pdbx_description
1 polymer ?
#
loop_
_entity_poly.entity_id
_entity_poly.type
_entity_poly.pdbx_seq_one_letter_code
_entity_poly.pdbx_strand_id
1 'polypeptide(L)'
;YSFFKDFTEYKKYEQGIKVILEGGHNVPQCDYFSSDSRNIGTESVKNICIKFMILYNIIDKQRGVQKKTVDNKDFAYLNYWLNNLSKNTTSTNKITIEEFQRKVGGVEGVFATVLLDDKLYDMNDEEFNNTNLLNKLLTIYSDIFQYSDTIVKGNISCIKYFQECINAYKKCIIKCPVDDTSFCKALKNFKEAYNYNFLGEIGVSKDCHDVELLKLPTYEDVSGNKQITIVGTILGPSFATLFSSIFLYKFTPLGQWIRAKMGTRNGTHSNLYKENDQLLLNILDKEHINSEYNEFSISYDSIVNS
;
A
#
# COMPACT_ATOMS: atom_id res chain seq x y z
N TYR A 1 5.13 -5.40 -7.76
CA TYR A 1 3.86 -4.64 -7.67
C TYR A 1 3.50 -3.82 -8.91
N SER A 2 4.44 -3.30 -9.71
CA SER A 2 4.12 -2.48 -10.90
C SER A 2 3.23 -3.19 -11.94
N PHE A 3 3.30 -4.52 -12.04
CA PHE A 3 2.49 -5.32 -12.96
C PHE A 3 0.99 -5.19 -12.73
N PHE A 4 0.55 -4.77 -11.53
CA PHE A 4 -0.86 -4.57 -11.23
C PHE A 4 -1.52 -3.47 -12.08
N LYS A 5 -0.73 -2.57 -12.69
CA LYS A 5 -1.25 -1.60 -13.67
C LYS A 5 -1.82 -2.29 -14.91
N ASP A 6 -1.29 -3.46 -15.27
CA ASP A 6 -1.70 -4.25 -16.43
C ASP A 6 -2.38 -5.56 -16.01
N PHE A 7 -2.98 -5.58 -14.81
CA PHE A 7 -3.55 -6.78 -14.19
C PHE A 7 -4.51 -7.55 -15.12
N THR A 8 -5.46 -6.85 -15.73
CA THR A 8 -6.45 -7.46 -16.63
C THR A 8 -5.82 -8.03 -17.89
N GLU A 9 -4.72 -7.44 -18.39
CA GLU A 9 -3.95 -7.97 -19.52
C GLU A 9 -3.37 -9.33 -19.16
N TYR A 10 -2.67 -9.41 -18.02
CA TYR A 10 -2.07 -10.65 -17.55
C TYR A 10 -3.10 -11.76 -17.25
N LYS A 11 -4.27 -11.41 -16.68
CA LYS A 11 -5.36 -12.40 -16.47
C LYS A 11 -5.90 -12.98 -17.77
N LYS A 12 -5.93 -12.22 -18.86
CA LYS A 12 -6.25 -12.76 -20.19
C LYS A 12 -5.17 -13.72 -20.69
N TYR A 13 -3.90 -13.46 -20.39
CA TYR A 13 -2.82 -14.35 -20.75
C TYR A 13 -2.88 -15.68 -20.00
N GLU A 14 -3.21 -15.66 -18.70
CA GLU A 14 -3.50 -16.88 -17.93
C GLU A 14 -4.59 -17.74 -18.61
N GLN A 15 -5.68 -17.12 -19.09
CA GLN A 15 -6.74 -17.84 -19.81
C GLN A 15 -6.23 -18.43 -21.13
N GLY A 16 -5.33 -17.74 -21.82
CA GLY A 16 -4.70 -18.20 -23.06
C GLY A 16 -3.92 -19.51 -22.90
N ILE A 17 -3.40 -19.81 -21.71
CA ILE A 17 -2.72 -21.08 -21.42
C ILE A 17 -3.65 -22.27 -21.71
N LYS A 18 -4.88 -22.21 -21.18
CA LYS A 18 -5.87 -23.27 -21.35
C LYS A 18 -6.23 -23.48 -22.82
N VAL A 19 -6.43 -22.39 -23.56
CA VAL A 19 -6.76 -22.42 -24.99
C VAL A 19 -5.68 -23.13 -25.80
N ILE A 20 -4.40 -22.84 -25.53
CA ILE A 20 -3.28 -23.48 -26.24
C ILE A 20 -3.17 -24.97 -25.90
N LEU A 21 -3.34 -25.33 -24.61
CA LEU A 21 -3.29 -26.72 -24.18
C LEU A 21 -4.43 -27.56 -24.78
N GLU A 22 -5.65 -27.02 -24.84
CA GLU A 22 -6.81 -27.70 -25.44
C GLU A 22 -6.69 -27.81 -26.96
N GLY A 23 -6.12 -26.80 -27.62
CA GLY A 23 -5.87 -26.82 -29.06
C GLY A 23 -4.76 -27.78 -29.49
N GLY A 24 -3.82 -28.13 -28.59
CA GLY A 24 -2.74 -29.08 -28.85
C GLY A 24 -1.66 -28.61 -29.83
N HIS A 25 -1.81 -27.44 -30.44
CA HIS A 25 -0.84 -26.85 -31.38
C HIS A 25 0.14 -25.92 -30.67
N ASN A 26 1.42 -25.96 -31.06
CA ASN A 26 2.50 -25.12 -30.52
C ASN A 26 2.70 -25.25 -29.00
N VAL A 27 2.40 -26.43 -28.44
CA VAL A 27 2.70 -26.73 -27.03
C VAL A 27 4.21 -26.99 -26.91
N PRO A 28 4.95 -26.21 -26.10
CA PRO A 28 6.37 -26.42 -25.90
C PRO A 28 6.61 -27.74 -25.15
N GLN A 29 7.74 -28.38 -25.43
CA GLN A 29 8.23 -29.50 -24.63
C GLN A 29 9.03 -28.97 -23.45
N CYS A 30 8.95 -29.67 -22.31
CA CYS A 30 9.81 -29.41 -21.17
C CYS A 30 10.71 -30.62 -20.96
N ASP A 31 11.91 -30.53 -21.52
CA ASP A 31 12.82 -31.66 -21.63
C ASP A 31 13.54 -31.93 -20.32
N TYR A 32 13.91 -30.87 -19.59
CA TYR A 32 14.64 -31.00 -18.34
C TYR A 32 13.85 -31.76 -17.28
N PHE A 33 12.56 -31.44 -17.16
CA PHE A 33 11.65 -32.05 -16.20
C PHE A 33 10.92 -33.28 -16.74
N SER A 34 11.30 -33.80 -17.92
CA SER A 34 10.64 -34.93 -18.59
C SER A 34 10.47 -36.16 -17.68
N SER A 35 11.45 -36.41 -16.81
CA SER A 35 11.52 -37.55 -15.88
C SER A 35 11.47 -37.14 -14.39
N ASP A 36 11.26 -35.85 -14.08
CA ASP A 36 11.19 -35.37 -12.69
C ASP A 36 9.79 -35.62 -12.11
N SER A 37 9.72 -36.36 -11.01
CA SER A 37 8.46 -36.74 -10.34
C SER A 37 8.01 -35.74 -9.28
N ARG A 38 8.74 -34.64 -9.09
CA ARG A 38 8.41 -33.60 -8.11
C ARG A 38 7.34 -32.65 -8.64
N ASN A 39 6.77 -31.88 -7.71
CA ASN A 39 5.65 -30.98 -7.98
C ASN A 39 6.00 -29.52 -7.70
N ILE A 40 5.27 -28.61 -8.34
CA ILE A 40 5.06 -27.24 -7.86
C ILE A 40 3.58 -27.15 -7.49
N GLY A 41 3.29 -26.86 -6.23
CA GLY A 41 1.91 -26.89 -5.76
C GLY A 41 1.35 -28.32 -5.75
N THR A 42 0.22 -28.50 -6.42
CA THR A 42 -0.47 -29.78 -6.57
C THR A 42 -0.22 -30.44 -7.94
N GLU A 43 0.63 -29.84 -8.77
CA GLU A 43 0.85 -30.25 -10.16
C GLU A 43 2.30 -30.62 -10.42
N SER A 44 2.54 -31.55 -11.36
CA SER A 44 3.91 -31.98 -11.70
C SER A 44 4.74 -30.80 -12.22
N VAL A 45 6.01 -30.77 -11.85
CA VAL A 45 6.93 -29.72 -12.28
C VAL A 45 7.03 -29.66 -13.80
N LYS A 46 6.94 -30.81 -14.49
CA LYS A 46 6.85 -30.89 -15.95
C LYS A 46 5.67 -30.12 -16.52
N ASN A 47 4.47 -30.30 -15.97
CA ASN A 47 3.29 -29.61 -16.48
C ASN A 47 3.35 -28.10 -16.17
N ILE A 48 3.87 -27.73 -14.99
CA ILE A 48 4.09 -26.32 -14.64
C ILE A 48 5.11 -25.66 -15.57
N CYS A 49 6.20 -26.35 -15.92
CA CYS A 49 7.18 -25.89 -16.90
C CYS A 49 6.55 -25.61 -18.27
N ILE A 50 5.71 -26.53 -18.78
CA ILE A 50 4.97 -26.34 -20.04
C ILE A 50 4.07 -25.09 -19.95
N LYS A 51 3.27 -24.98 -18.89
CA LYS A 51 2.38 -23.82 -18.68
C LYS A 51 3.15 -22.50 -18.55
N PHE A 52 4.29 -22.52 -17.86
CA PHE A 52 5.18 -21.37 -17.70
C PHE A 52 5.73 -20.88 -19.04
N MET A 53 6.23 -21.80 -19.88
CA MET A 53 6.69 -21.49 -21.23
C MET A 53 5.56 -20.95 -22.12
N ILE A 54 4.36 -21.52 -22.02
CA ILE A 54 3.19 -21.00 -22.76
C ILE A 54 2.88 -19.57 -22.31
N LEU A 55 2.82 -19.31 -21.01
CA LEU A 55 2.53 -17.98 -20.47
C LEU A 55 3.60 -16.97 -20.91
N TYR A 56 4.88 -17.33 -20.84
CA TYR A 56 5.98 -16.51 -21.35
C TYR A 56 5.81 -16.21 -22.84
N ASN A 57 5.57 -17.21 -23.67
CA ASN A 57 5.40 -17.04 -25.12
C ASN A 57 4.20 -16.14 -25.47
N ILE A 58 3.10 -16.22 -24.71
CA ILE A 58 1.97 -15.30 -24.87
C ILE A 58 2.42 -13.86 -24.59
N ILE A 59 3.11 -13.64 -23.46
CA ILE A 59 3.60 -12.30 -23.08
C ILE A 59 4.58 -11.78 -24.14
N ASP A 60 5.59 -12.55 -24.50
CA ASP A 60 6.63 -12.19 -25.46
C ASP A 60 6.03 -11.80 -26.82
N LYS A 61 5.10 -12.60 -27.34
CA LYS A 61 4.37 -12.29 -28.58
C LYS A 61 3.64 -10.95 -28.49
N GLN A 62 2.96 -10.68 -27.38
CA GLN A 62 2.20 -9.44 -27.20
C GLN A 62 3.10 -8.22 -27.04
N ARG A 63 4.24 -8.36 -26.36
CA ARG A 63 5.26 -7.30 -26.27
C ARG A 63 5.88 -7.03 -27.65
N GLY A 64 6.15 -8.08 -28.43
CA GLY A 64 6.64 -7.98 -29.81
C GLY A 64 5.69 -7.18 -30.73
N VAL A 65 4.37 -7.40 -30.62
CA VAL A 65 3.36 -6.60 -31.34
C VAL A 65 3.46 -5.11 -31.00
N GLN A 66 3.80 -4.79 -29.74
CA GLN A 66 4.01 -3.42 -29.27
C GLN A 66 5.42 -2.87 -29.56
N LYS A 67 6.26 -3.63 -30.29
CA LYS A 67 7.69 -3.33 -30.51
C LYS A 67 8.47 -3.17 -29.19
N LYS A 68 8.10 -3.96 -28.19
CA LYS A 68 8.76 -4.05 -26.87
C LYS A 68 9.28 -5.46 -26.67
N THR A 69 10.18 -5.61 -25.70
CA THR A 69 10.62 -6.90 -25.19
C THR A 69 9.93 -7.20 -23.86
N VAL A 70 9.95 -8.46 -23.45
CA VAL A 70 9.61 -8.85 -22.07
C VAL A 70 10.52 -8.10 -21.09
N ASP A 71 9.95 -7.53 -20.03
CA ASP A 71 10.67 -6.71 -19.06
C ASP A 71 10.52 -7.20 -17.61
N ASN A 72 11.11 -6.46 -16.67
CA ASN A 72 11.06 -6.80 -15.24
C ASN A 72 9.63 -6.84 -14.67
N LYS A 73 8.69 -6.09 -15.24
CA LYS A 73 7.29 -6.09 -14.80
C LYS A 73 6.60 -7.39 -15.22
N ASP A 74 6.87 -7.85 -16.44
CA ASP A 74 6.42 -9.15 -16.94
C ASP A 74 6.99 -10.30 -16.09
N PHE A 75 8.29 -10.26 -15.79
CA PHE A 75 8.92 -11.27 -14.92
C PHE A 75 8.38 -11.23 -13.48
N ALA A 76 8.10 -10.05 -12.93
CA ALA A 76 7.50 -9.95 -11.60
C ALA A 76 6.12 -10.62 -11.54
N TYR A 77 5.34 -10.54 -12.62
CA TYR A 77 4.08 -11.26 -12.74
C TYR A 77 4.27 -12.78 -12.89
N LEU A 78 5.20 -13.20 -13.75
CA LEU A 78 5.56 -14.62 -13.92
C LEU A 78 6.01 -15.25 -12.59
N ASN A 79 6.82 -14.53 -11.81
CA ASN A 79 7.24 -14.97 -10.49
C ASN A 79 6.06 -15.09 -9.52
N TYR A 80 5.15 -14.10 -9.50
CA TYR A 80 3.93 -14.16 -8.69
C TYR A 80 3.05 -15.37 -9.07
N TRP A 81 2.85 -15.61 -10.37
CA TRP A 81 2.05 -16.72 -10.87
C TRP A 81 2.60 -18.08 -10.41
N LEU A 82 3.91 -18.30 -10.53
CA LEU A 82 4.61 -19.49 -10.02
C LEU A 82 4.47 -19.64 -8.50
N ASN A 83 4.70 -18.57 -7.74
CA ASN A 83 4.59 -18.59 -6.27
C ASN A 83 3.16 -18.89 -5.81
N ASN A 84 2.15 -18.37 -6.49
CA ASN A 84 0.75 -18.67 -6.20
C ASN A 84 0.41 -20.14 -6.40
N LEU A 85 1.02 -20.81 -7.39
CA LEU A 85 0.89 -22.26 -7.54
C LEU A 85 1.65 -23.00 -6.43
N SER A 86 2.89 -22.59 -6.17
CA SER A 86 3.79 -23.23 -5.20
C SER A 86 3.25 -23.21 -3.76
N LYS A 87 2.67 -22.08 -3.32
CA LYS A 87 2.23 -21.91 -1.92
C LYS A 87 0.87 -22.51 -1.58
N ASN A 88 0.09 -22.94 -2.57
CA ASN A 88 -1.24 -23.54 -2.37
C ASN A 88 -1.18 -25.07 -2.12
N THR A 89 -0.11 -25.60 -1.50
CA THR A 89 0.08 -27.04 -1.27
C THR A 89 0.78 -27.35 0.06
N THR A 90 0.53 -28.55 0.59
CA THR A 90 1.28 -29.15 1.70
C THR A 90 2.26 -30.25 1.24
N SER A 91 2.44 -30.41 -0.09
CA SER A 91 3.32 -31.44 -0.65
C SER A 91 4.75 -31.34 -0.12
N THR A 92 5.28 -32.46 0.36
CA THR A 92 6.68 -32.60 0.77
C THR A 92 7.61 -32.86 -0.41
N ASN A 93 7.09 -33.40 -1.51
CA ASN A 93 7.85 -33.69 -2.73
C ASN A 93 7.78 -32.51 -3.72
N LYS A 94 8.38 -31.37 -3.34
CA LYS A 94 8.33 -30.13 -4.12
C LYS A 94 9.71 -29.63 -4.53
N ILE A 95 9.72 -28.83 -5.60
CA ILE A 95 10.87 -28.03 -6.03
C ILE A 95 10.66 -26.57 -5.60
N THR A 96 11.75 -25.85 -5.31
CA THR A 96 11.70 -24.39 -5.02
C THR A 96 11.59 -23.59 -6.33
N ILE A 97 11.13 -22.34 -6.26
CA ILE A 97 11.07 -21.48 -7.45
C ILE A 97 12.49 -21.17 -7.95
N GLU A 98 13.45 -21.00 -7.05
CA GLU A 98 14.86 -20.83 -7.40
C GLU A 98 15.43 -22.05 -8.14
N GLU A 99 15.14 -23.27 -7.67
CA GLU A 99 15.60 -24.49 -8.35
C GLU A 99 14.90 -24.66 -9.71
N PHE A 100 13.62 -24.30 -9.82
CA PHE A 100 12.89 -24.28 -11.10
C PHE A 100 13.56 -23.33 -12.10
N GLN A 101 13.86 -22.10 -11.69
CA GLN A 101 14.55 -21.12 -12.53
C GLN A 101 15.86 -21.65 -13.09
N ARG A 102 16.74 -22.17 -12.21
CA ARG A 102 18.07 -22.67 -12.61
C ARG A 102 17.98 -23.80 -13.63
N LYS A 103 16.91 -24.58 -13.58
CA LYS A 103 16.69 -25.75 -14.44
C LYS A 103 16.04 -25.41 -15.76
N VAL A 104 15.27 -24.33 -15.82
CA VAL A 104 14.58 -23.84 -17.02
C VAL A 104 15.44 -22.83 -17.79
N GLY A 105 16.11 -21.92 -17.08
CA GLY A 105 16.93 -20.85 -17.64
C GLY A 105 18.14 -21.38 -18.42
N GLY A 106 18.30 -20.93 -19.66
CA GLY A 106 19.40 -21.34 -20.53
C GLY A 106 19.37 -22.81 -20.98
N VAL A 107 18.39 -23.61 -20.53
CA VAL A 107 18.27 -25.03 -20.87
C VAL A 107 17.07 -25.27 -21.79
N GLU A 108 15.88 -24.81 -21.39
CA GLU A 108 14.69 -24.95 -22.22
C GLU A 108 14.78 -23.96 -23.39
N GLY A 109 14.46 -24.41 -24.61
CA GLY A 109 14.71 -23.64 -25.84
C GLY A 109 14.07 -22.23 -25.85
N VAL A 110 12.92 -22.07 -25.19
CA VAL A 110 12.22 -20.79 -25.00
C VAL A 110 13.09 -19.77 -24.25
N PHE A 111 13.96 -20.24 -23.34
CA PHE A 111 14.79 -19.42 -22.47
C PHE A 111 16.28 -19.45 -22.83
N ALA A 112 16.65 -19.99 -24.00
CA ALA A 112 18.05 -20.08 -24.44
C ALA A 112 18.75 -18.70 -24.53
N THR A 113 18.00 -17.64 -24.80
CA THR A 113 18.50 -16.25 -24.88
C THR A 113 17.95 -15.34 -23.78
N VAL A 114 17.21 -15.91 -22.83
CA VAL A 114 16.51 -15.17 -21.78
C VAL A 114 17.27 -15.34 -20.47
N LEU A 115 17.76 -14.22 -19.91
CA LEU A 115 18.40 -14.23 -18.60
C LEU A 115 17.33 -14.28 -17.51
N LEU A 116 17.07 -15.48 -17.00
CA LEU A 116 16.15 -15.67 -15.88
C LEU A 116 16.78 -15.38 -14.53
N ASP A 117 18.11 -15.29 -14.40
CA ASP A 117 18.78 -15.07 -13.11
C ASP A 117 18.15 -13.91 -12.32
N ASP A 118 17.83 -14.19 -11.06
CA ASP A 118 17.15 -13.31 -10.09
C ASP A 118 15.75 -12.81 -10.51
N LYS A 119 15.14 -13.34 -11.59
CA LYS A 119 13.79 -12.96 -12.03
C LYS A 119 12.70 -13.72 -11.31
N LEU A 120 12.96 -14.97 -10.97
CA LEU A 120 12.09 -15.89 -10.25
C LEU A 120 12.75 -16.28 -8.93
N TYR A 121 11.98 -16.26 -7.86
CA TYR A 121 12.45 -16.55 -6.52
C TYR A 121 11.27 -16.95 -5.64
N ASP A 122 11.55 -17.66 -4.55
CA ASP A 122 10.55 -17.99 -3.55
C ASP A 122 10.18 -16.71 -2.76
N MET A 123 8.98 -16.18 -2.98
CA MET A 123 8.47 -15.02 -2.25
C MET A 123 8.38 -15.36 -0.77
N ASN A 124 8.81 -14.44 0.09
CA ASN A 124 8.54 -14.57 1.52
C ASN A 124 7.02 -14.45 1.80
N ASP A 125 6.58 -14.82 3.00
CA ASP A 125 5.15 -14.86 3.32
C ASP A 125 4.51 -13.47 3.32
N GLU A 126 5.23 -12.45 3.76
CA GLU A 126 4.71 -11.08 3.78
C GLU A 126 4.47 -10.57 2.36
N GLU A 127 5.47 -10.67 1.47
CA GLU A 127 5.39 -10.25 0.08
C GLU A 127 4.26 -11.00 -0.65
N PHE A 128 4.19 -12.32 -0.48
CA PHE A 128 3.17 -13.14 -1.09
C PHE A 128 1.77 -12.74 -0.61
N ASN A 129 1.57 -12.60 0.70
CA ASN A 129 0.29 -12.22 1.29
C ASN A 129 -0.16 -10.83 0.82
N ASN A 130 0.76 -9.86 0.79
CA ASN A 130 0.47 -8.51 0.30
C ASN A 130 0.12 -8.53 -1.20
N THR A 131 0.84 -9.30 -2.01
CA THR A 131 0.53 -9.46 -3.44
C THR A 131 -0.83 -10.13 -3.66
N ASN A 132 -1.18 -11.14 -2.87
CA ASN A 132 -2.49 -11.78 -2.92
C ASN A 132 -3.65 -10.87 -2.52
N LEU A 133 -3.44 -9.99 -1.54
CA LEU A 133 -4.45 -8.99 -1.17
C LEU A 133 -4.77 -8.06 -2.35
N LEU A 134 -3.75 -7.54 -3.04
CA LEU A 134 -3.95 -6.71 -4.24
C LEU A 134 -4.56 -7.49 -5.40
N ASN A 135 -4.10 -8.72 -5.66
CA ASN A 135 -4.69 -9.58 -6.68
C ASN A 135 -6.19 -9.80 -6.42
N LYS A 136 -6.57 -10.14 -5.18
CA LYS A 136 -7.99 -10.30 -4.82
C LYS A 136 -8.78 -9.02 -5.02
N LEU A 137 -8.25 -7.88 -4.56
CA LEU A 137 -8.90 -6.57 -4.71
C LEU A 137 -9.15 -6.23 -6.19
N LEU A 138 -8.14 -6.44 -7.04
CA LEU A 138 -8.23 -6.15 -8.48
C LEU A 138 -9.12 -7.13 -9.24
N THR A 139 -9.21 -8.40 -8.81
CA THR A 139 -10.20 -9.35 -9.35
C THR A 139 -11.62 -8.84 -9.08
N ILE A 140 -11.96 -8.55 -7.82
CA ILE A 140 -13.29 -8.06 -7.45
C ILE A 140 -13.62 -6.76 -8.21
N TYR A 141 -12.67 -5.83 -8.28
CA TYR A 141 -12.82 -4.59 -9.04
C TYR A 141 -13.12 -4.85 -10.52
N SER A 142 -12.39 -5.78 -11.14
CA SER A 142 -12.58 -6.13 -12.55
C SER A 142 -13.96 -6.76 -12.79
N ASP A 143 -14.42 -7.62 -11.88
CA ASP A 143 -15.74 -8.25 -11.97
C ASP A 143 -16.85 -7.19 -11.87
N ILE A 144 -16.76 -6.27 -10.92
CA ILE A 144 -17.72 -5.16 -10.80
C ILE A 144 -17.75 -4.33 -12.09
N PHE A 145 -16.58 -4.02 -12.65
CA PHE A 145 -16.49 -3.25 -13.89
C PHE A 145 -17.12 -4.00 -15.08
N GLN A 146 -16.92 -5.32 -15.18
CA GLN A 146 -17.51 -6.14 -16.23
C GLN A 146 -19.04 -6.17 -16.18
N TYR A 147 -19.64 -6.11 -14.99
CA TYR A 147 -21.08 -6.17 -14.78
C TYR A 147 -21.72 -4.80 -14.51
N SER A 148 -21.03 -3.70 -14.82
CA SER A 148 -21.47 -2.32 -14.54
C SER A 148 -22.87 -2.02 -15.08
N ASP A 149 -23.16 -2.41 -16.32
CA ASP A 149 -24.44 -2.15 -16.97
C ASP A 149 -25.61 -2.85 -16.26
N THR A 150 -25.36 -4.06 -15.74
CA THR A 150 -26.35 -4.82 -14.98
C THR A 150 -26.54 -4.22 -13.58
N ILE A 151 -25.46 -3.74 -12.96
CA ILE A 151 -25.51 -3.09 -11.64
C ILE A 151 -26.37 -1.82 -11.71
N VAL A 152 -26.12 -0.96 -12.70
CA VAL A 152 -26.79 0.33 -12.85
C VAL A 152 -28.27 0.20 -13.21
N LYS A 153 -28.61 -0.78 -14.06
CA LYS A 153 -30.01 -1.01 -14.48
C LYS A 153 -30.80 -1.87 -13.48
N GLY A 154 -30.13 -2.45 -12.50
CA GLY A 154 -30.73 -3.35 -11.52
C GLY A 154 -31.46 -2.60 -10.41
N ASN A 155 -32.41 -3.28 -9.76
CA ASN A 155 -33.12 -2.77 -8.59
C ASN A 155 -32.35 -2.97 -7.26
N ILE A 156 -31.09 -3.42 -7.35
CA ILE A 156 -30.26 -3.73 -6.19
C ILE A 156 -29.38 -2.51 -5.87
N SER A 157 -29.37 -2.08 -4.61
CA SER A 157 -28.50 -1.01 -4.11
C SER A 157 -27.04 -1.26 -4.51
N CYS A 158 -26.35 -0.26 -5.07
CA CYS A 158 -25.00 -0.43 -5.58
C CYS A 158 -24.04 -0.92 -4.50
N ILE A 159 -24.21 -0.45 -3.26
CA ILE A 159 -23.38 -0.86 -2.11
C ILE A 159 -23.27 -2.38 -1.97
N LYS A 160 -24.32 -3.15 -2.31
CA LYS A 160 -24.29 -4.61 -2.21
C LYS A 160 -23.26 -5.22 -3.16
N TYR A 161 -23.05 -4.64 -4.33
CA TYR A 161 -22.02 -5.09 -5.29
C TYR A 161 -20.62 -4.65 -4.87
N PHE A 162 -20.49 -3.46 -4.28
CA PHE A 162 -19.20 -2.88 -3.89
C PHE A 162 -18.71 -3.32 -2.51
N GLN A 163 -19.57 -3.89 -1.67
CA GLN A 163 -19.25 -4.22 -0.28
C GLN A 163 -18.02 -5.14 -0.17
N GLU A 164 -17.89 -6.14 -1.05
CA GLU A 164 -16.71 -7.01 -1.05
C GLU A 164 -15.45 -6.24 -1.45
N CYS A 165 -15.54 -5.37 -2.46
CA CYS A 165 -14.42 -4.53 -2.90
C CYS A 165 -13.94 -3.59 -1.78
N ILE A 166 -14.87 -2.92 -1.09
CA ILE A 166 -14.57 -2.02 0.03
C ILE A 166 -13.91 -2.80 1.17
N ASN A 167 -14.43 -3.98 1.50
CA ASN A 167 -13.86 -4.83 2.56
C ASN A 167 -12.47 -5.37 2.18
N ALA A 168 -12.25 -5.73 0.91
CA ALA A 168 -10.93 -6.12 0.41
C ALA A 168 -9.93 -4.94 0.46
N TYR A 169 -10.39 -3.74 0.09
CA TYR A 169 -9.59 -2.53 0.19
C TYR A 169 -9.20 -2.21 1.64
N LYS A 170 -10.13 -2.35 2.60
CA LYS A 170 -9.85 -2.17 4.04
C LYS A 170 -8.69 -3.05 4.53
N LYS A 171 -8.63 -4.30 4.06
CA LYS A 171 -7.53 -5.23 4.37
C LYS A 171 -6.20 -4.80 3.77
N CYS A 172 -6.22 -4.05 2.68
CA CYS A 172 -5.02 -3.49 2.07
C CYS A 172 -4.58 -2.21 2.77
N ILE A 173 -5.49 -1.24 2.96
CA ILE A 173 -5.12 0.10 3.46
C ILE A 173 -4.60 0.09 4.89
N ILE A 174 -5.03 -0.85 5.73
CA ILE A 174 -4.51 -0.98 7.10
C ILE A 174 -3.01 -1.32 7.15
N LYS A 175 -2.45 -1.83 6.06
CA LYS A 175 -1.00 -2.08 5.90
C LYS A 175 -0.22 -0.87 5.40
N CYS A 176 -0.91 0.27 5.17
CA CYS A 176 -0.35 1.49 4.63
C CYS A 176 -0.57 2.67 5.58
N PRO A 177 0.10 2.69 6.75
CA PRO A 177 0.10 3.86 7.62
C PRO A 177 0.78 5.06 6.95
N VAL A 178 1.72 4.80 6.03
CA VAL A 178 2.39 5.77 5.17
C VAL A 178 2.45 5.22 3.73
N ASP A 179 2.40 6.12 2.74
CA ASP A 179 2.33 5.80 1.30
C ASP A 179 3.73 5.57 0.65
N ASP A 180 4.68 4.99 1.38
CA ASP A 180 6.08 4.90 0.94
C ASP A 180 6.44 3.56 0.26
N THR A 181 5.82 2.46 0.68
CA THR A 181 6.11 1.12 0.15
C THR A 181 5.58 0.92 -1.26
N SER A 182 6.20 0.01 -2.01
CA SER A 182 5.74 -0.40 -3.35
C SER A 182 4.32 -0.97 -3.35
N PHE A 183 3.91 -1.63 -2.25
CA PHE A 183 2.54 -2.11 -2.06
C PHE A 183 1.57 -0.93 -1.91
N CYS A 184 1.87 0.05 -1.06
CA CYS A 184 1.01 1.21 -0.82
C CYS A 184 0.90 2.10 -2.05
N LYS A 185 1.99 2.29 -2.80
CA LYS A 185 1.96 2.96 -4.11
C LYS A 185 1.03 2.25 -5.11
N ALA A 186 1.03 0.92 -5.14
CA ALA A 186 0.11 0.16 -5.98
C ALA A 186 -1.36 0.31 -5.53
N LEU A 187 -1.61 0.27 -4.22
CA LEU A 187 -2.93 0.51 -3.65
C LEU A 187 -3.45 1.93 -3.92
N LYS A 188 -2.55 2.93 -3.89
CA LYS A 188 -2.89 4.31 -4.25
C LYS A 188 -3.33 4.42 -5.71
N ASN A 189 -2.59 3.81 -6.64
CA ASN A 189 -3.00 3.76 -8.05
C ASN A 189 -4.37 3.09 -8.23
N PHE A 190 -4.63 2.01 -7.47
CA PHE A 190 -5.96 1.39 -7.44
C PHE A 190 -7.03 2.37 -6.97
N LYS A 191 -6.80 3.10 -5.86
CA LYS A 191 -7.76 4.08 -5.32
C LYS A 191 -8.06 5.18 -6.35
N GLU A 192 -7.04 5.67 -7.05
CA GLU A 192 -7.21 6.66 -8.11
C GLU A 192 -8.06 6.11 -9.26
N ALA A 193 -7.77 4.89 -9.72
CA ALA A 193 -8.56 4.23 -10.76
C ALA A 193 -10.02 3.95 -10.31
N TYR A 194 -10.23 3.54 -9.06
CA TYR A 194 -11.55 3.35 -8.46
C TYR A 194 -12.34 4.66 -8.46
N ASN A 195 -11.73 5.74 -7.97
CA ASN A 195 -12.38 7.05 -7.92
C ASN A 195 -12.74 7.54 -9.32
N TYR A 196 -11.85 7.36 -10.30
CA TYR A 196 -12.11 7.79 -11.68
C TYR A 196 -13.20 6.95 -12.36
N ASN A 197 -13.06 5.61 -12.35
CA ASN A 197 -13.93 4.71 -13.12
C ASN A 197 -15.28 4.44 -12.46
N PHE A 198 -15.37 4.53 -11.12
CA PHE A 198 -16.61 4.26 -10.41
C PHE A 198 -17.26 5.52 -9.86
N LEU A 199 -16.51 6.35 -9.12
CA LEU A 199 -17.09 7.53 -8.44
C LEU A 199 -17.07 8.82 -9.27
N GLY A 200 -16.39 8.83 -10.42
CA GLY A 200 -16.26 10.00 -11.28
C GLY A 200 -17.59 10.39 -11.93
N GLU A 201 -17.63 11.57 -12.56
CA GLU A 201 -18.84 12.12 -13.21
C GLU A 201 -19.43 11.22 -14.31
N ILE A 202 -18.59 10.39 -14.93
CA ILE A 202 -18.94 9.39 -15.93
C ILE A 202 -18.72 7.95 -15.43
N GLY A 203 -18.51 7.78 -14.13
CA GLY A 203 -18.24 6.49 -13.52
C GLY A 203 -19.49 5.63 -13.38
N VAL A 204 -19.29 4.33 -13.17
CA VAL A 204 -20.37 3.34 -13.04
C VAL A 204 -21.38 3.72 -11.96
N SER A 205 -20.95 4.42 -10.91
CA SER A 205 -21.84 4.75 -9.79
C SER A 205 -22.63 6.05 -9.94
N LYS A 206 -22.55 6.72 -11.10
CA LYS A 206 -23.28 7.97 -11.36
C LYS A 206 -24.79 7.85 -11.09
N ASP A 207 -25.38 6.71 -11.47
CA ASP A 207 -26.80 6.44 -11.32
C ASP A 207 -27.14 5.73 -10.00
N CYS A 208 -26.16 5.56 -9.10
CA CYS A 208 -26.34 4.95 -7.79
C CYS A 208 -26.84 5.97 -6.76
N HIS A 209 -27.98 5.67 -6.13
CA HIS A 209 -28.55 6.50 -5.05
C HIS A 209 -27.71 6.48 -3.77
N ASP A 210 -26.87 5.47 -3.61
CA ASP A 210 -26.03 5.20 -2.45
C ASP A 210 -24.53 5.43 -2.71
N VAL A 211 -24.18 6.28 -3.68
CA VAL A 211 -22.78 6.59 -4.09
C VAL A 211 -21.88 6.99 -2.93
N GLU A 212 -22.41 7.71 -1.94
CA GLU A 212 -21.67 8.14 -0.76
C GLU A 212 -21.14 6.96 0.08
N LEU A 213 -21.85 5.82 0.07
CA LEU A 213 -21.44 4.60 0.77
C LEU A 213 -20.35 3.82 0.03
N LEU A 214 -20.07 4.18 -1.23
CA LEU A 214 -19.08 3.52 -2.07
C LEU A 214 -17.67 4.09 -1.87
N LYS A 215 -17.54 5.23 -1.18
CA LYS A 215 -16.25 5.87 -0.93
C LYS A 215 -15.31 4.92 -0.18
N LEU A 216 -14.10 4.75 -0.73
CA LEU A 216 -13.07 3.95 -0.10
C LEU A 216 -12.55 4.65 1.16
N PRO A 217 -12.44 3.94 2.30
CA PRO A 217 -12.00 4.54 3.55
C PRO A 217 -10.53 4.98 3.51
N THR A 218 -10.15 5.85 4.43
CA THR A 218 -8.75 6.21 4.71
C THR A 218 -8.09 5.20 5.66
N TYR A 219 -6.79 5.34 5.91
CA TYR A 219 -6.11 4.54 6.92
C TYR A 219 -6.69 4.83 8.32
N GLU A 220 -6.95 6.09 8.62
CA GLU A 220 -7.50 6.59 9.89
C GLU A 220 -8.90 6.01 10.15
N ASP A 221 -9.74 5.91 9.11
CA ASP A 221 -11.07 5.32 9.20
C ASP A 221 -11.04 3.83 9.61
N VAL A 222 -9.97 3.10 9.25
CA VAL A 222 -9.85 1.65 9.47
C VAL A 222 -9.01 1.32 10.70
N SER A 223 -8.00 2.13 11.01
CA SER A 223 -7.08 1.90 12.13
C SER A 223 -7.70 2.18 13.49
N GLY A 224 -8.88 2.81 13.56
CA GLY A 224 -9.52 3.20 14.82
C GLY A 224 -8.86 4.41 15.49
N ASN A 225 -7.73 4.86 14.97
CA ASN A 225 -7.11 6.15 15.31
C ASN A 225 -7.85 7.25 14.56
N LYS A 226 -9.09 7.53 14.97
CA LYS A 226 -9.63 8.88 14.76
C LYS A 226 -8.76 9.81 15.58
N GLN A 227 -7.74 10.38 14.95
CA GLN A 227 -7.23 11.66 15.39
C GLN A 227 -8.44 12.59 15.29
N ILE A 228 -9.05 12.89 16.44
CA ILE A 228 -10.07 13.91 16.54
C ILE A 228 -9.33 15.23 16.32
N THR A 229 -9.01 15.53 15.07
CA THR A 229 -8.57 16.86 14.66
C THR A 229 -9.86 17.66 14.55
N ILE A 230 -10.36 18.11 15.71
CA ILE A 230 -11.32 19.22 15.76
C ILE A 230 -10.55 20.43 15.26
N VAL A 231 -10.47 20.55 13.93
CA VAL A 231 -10.12 21.80 13.27
C VAL A 231 -11.32 22.72 13.49
N GLY A 232 -11.28 23.45 14.60
CA GLY A 232 -11.58 24.89 14.61
C GLY A 232 -12.97 25.41 14.26
N THR A 233 -14.08 24.65 14.33
CA THR A 233 -15.38 25.27 13.89
C THR A 233 -16.63 25.11 14.77
N ILE A 234 -16.63 24.47 15.94
CA ILE A 234 -17.90 24.28 16.69
C ILE A 234 -17.87 24.75 18.17
N LEU A 235 -16.79 25.37 18.66
CA LEU A 235 -16.75 25.90 20.05
C LEU A 235 -16.45 27.41 20.12
N GLY A 236 -16.77 28.16 19.07
CA GLY A 236 -16.56 29.61 18.97
C GLY A 236 -17.54 30.48 19.79
N PRO A 237 -18.81 30.10 20.03
CA PRO A 237 -19.70 30.93 20.86
C PRO A 237 -19.89 30.48 22.32
N SER A 238 -19.51 29.26 22.70
CA SER A 238 -19.94 28.68 24.00
C SER A 238 -18.91 28.73 25.13
N PHE A 239 -17.65 29.11 24.86
CA PHE A 239 -16.62 29.22 25.92
C PHE A 239 -16.45 30.63 26.49
N ALA A 240 -16.85 31.68 25.77
CA ALA A 240 -16.80 33.06 26.29
C ALA A 240 -17.81 33.29 27.44
N THR A 241 -18.93 32.55 27.43
CA THR A 241 -19.96 32.63 28.47
C THR A 241 -19.58 31.90 29.76
N LEU A 242 -18.76 30.84 29.69
CA LEU A 242 -18.31 30.05 30.84
C LEU A 242 -17.13 30.68 31.61
N PHE A 243 -16.28 31.47 30.95
CA PHE A 243 -15.22 32.19 31.68
C PHE A 243 -15.75 33.45 32.39
N SER A 244 -16.80 34.08 31.85
CA SER A 244 -17.39 35.28 32.47
C SER A 244 -18.08 34.99 33.82
N SER A 245 -18.62 33.79 34.02
CA SER A 245 -19.25 33.37 35.28
C SER A 245 -18.24 33.06 36.40
N ILE A 246 -17.00 32.67 36.06
CA ILE A 246 -15.91 32.44 37.02
C ILE A 246 -15.33 33.77 37.54
N PHE A 247 -15.39 34.87 36.78
CA PHE A 247 -14.94 36.17 37.31
C PHE A 247 -16.00 36.86 38.19
N LEU A 248 -17.29 36.61 37.94
CA LEU A 248 -18.39 37.24 38.69
C LEU A 248 -18.75 36.53 40.01
N TYR A 249 -18.36 35.25 40.20
CA TYR A 249 -18.61 34.57 41.49
C TYR A 249 -17.88 35.26 42.67
N LYS A 250 -16.77 35.98 42.41
CA LYS A 250 -16.02 36.72 43.44
C LYS A 250 -16.78 37.91 44.01
N PHE A 251 -17.83 38.37 43.33
CA PHE A 251 -18.61 39.57 43.64
C PHE A 251 -20.07 39.29 44.06
N THR A 252 -20.45 38.02 44.17
CA THR A 252 -21.78 37.61 44.67
C THR A 252 -21.76 37.29 46.17
N PRO A 253 -22.90 37.43 46.90
CA PRO A 253 -22.98 37.15 48.34
C PRO A 253 -22.53 35.72 48.72
N LEU A 254 -22.75 34.75 47.82
CA LEU A 254 -22.26 33.37 47.95
C LEU A 254 -20.72 33.27 47.97
N GLY A 255 -20.00 34.13 47.25
CA GLY A 255 -18.53 34.16 47.21
C GLY A 255 -17.87 34.76 48.46
N GLN A 256 -18.59 35.54 49.26
CA GLN A 256 -18.14 35.98 50.59
C GLN A 256 -18.31 34.86 51.63
N TRP A 257 -19.41 34.09 51.55
CA TRP A 257 -19.68 32.96 52.44
C TRP A 257 -18.64 31.84 52.33
N ILE A 258 -18.19 31.48 51.12
CA ILE A 258 -17.17 30.43 50.90
C ILE A 258 -15.80 30.84 51.49
N ARG A 259 -15.41 32.11 51.35
CA ARG A 259 -14.15 32.62 51.93
C ARG A 259 -14.16 32.62 53.46
N ALA A 260 -15.29 32.97 54.07
CA ALA A 260 -15.44 32.91 55.52
C ALA A 260 -15.34 31.46 56.07
N LYS A 261 -15.64 30.46 55.24
CA LYS A 261 -15.62 29.03 55.62
C LYS A 261 -14.27 28.35 55.42
N MET A 262 -13.37 28.94 54.64
CA MET A 262 -12.05 28.38 54.31
C MET A 262 -10.90 28.94 55.19
N GLY A 263 -11.22 29.83 56.14
CA GLY A 263 -10.27 30.53 57.00
C GLY A 263 -9.91 29.86 58.33
N THR A 264 -10.25 28.58 58.56
CA THR A 264 -9.99 27.93 59.86
C THR A 264 -9.64 26.45 59.76
N ARG A 265 -8.36 26.12 59.50
CA ARG A 265 -7.62 25.05 60.21
C ARG A 265 -6.13 25.02 59.82
N ASN A 266 -5.26 25.24 60.82
CA ASN A 266 -3.82 24.95 60.75
C ASN A 266 -3.59 23.42 60.73
N GLY A 267 -2.56 22.98 60.01
CA GLY A 267 -2.09 21.59 59.99
C GLY A 267 -0.79 21.45 59.18
N THR A 268 0.30 21.27 59.90
CA THR A 268 1.74 21.32 59.58
C THR A 268 2.32 20.18 58.71
N HIS A 269 3.39 20.51 57.95
CA HIS A 269 4.48 19.67 57.37
C HIS A 269 4.07 18.55 56.37
N SER A 270 4.83 18.18 55.32
CA SER A 270 6.27 18.20 55.03
C SER A 270 6.57 18.18 53.52
N ASN A 271 7.80 18.56 53.17
CA ASN A 271 8.42 18.57 51.83
C ASN A 271 8.43 17.19 51.14
N LEU A 272 8.31 17.16 49.80
CA LEU A 272 9.15 16.37 48.89
C LEU A 272 9.10 16.96 47.46
N TYR A 273 10.28 17.40 46.99
CA TYR A 273 10.73 17.65 45.61
C TYR A 273 9.90 18.50 44.64
N LYS A 274 10.36 19.74 44.45
CA LYS A 274 9.99 20.65 43.38
C LYS A 274 11.27 21.22 42.78
N GLU A 275 11.84 20.56 41.78
CA GLU A 275 12.99 21.07 41.02
C GLU A 275 13.06 20.37 39.65
N ASN A 276 12.68 21.09 38.58
CA ASN A 276 13.33 20.98 37.26
C ASN A 276 12.82 21.94 36.17
N ASP A 277 11.82 22.79 36.43
CA ASP A 277 11.38 23.77 35.41
C ASP A 277 12.32 24.99 35.27
N GLN A 278 13.36 25.10 36.10
CA GLN A 278 14.33 26.20 36.08
C GLN A 278 15.55 25.97 35.18
N LEU A 279 15.70 24.76 34.62
CA LEU A 279 16.85 24.38 33.78
C LEU A 279 16.66 24.69 32.28
N LEU A 280 15.43 24.87 31.79
CA LEU A 280 15.17 25.03 30.35
C LEU A 280 15.21 26.49 29.86
N LEU A 281 15.11 27.48 30.74
CA LEU A 281 15.15 28.90 30.35
C LEU A 281 16.56 29.51 30.31
N ASN A 282 17.58 28.82 30.84
CA ASN A 282 18.95 29.33 30.86
C ASN A 282 19.80 28.92 29.64
N ILE A 283 19.28 28.09 28.72
CA ILE A 283 20.05 27.56 27.58
C ILE A 283 19.78 28.33 26.27
N LEU A 284 18.75 29.18 26.21
CA LEU A 284 18.37 29.88 24.97
C LEU A 284 18.92 31.31 24.81
N ASP A 285 19.69 31.83 25.77
CA ASP A 285 20.07 33.26 25.80
C ASP A 285 21.57 33.58 25.82
N LYS A 286 22.45 32.64 25.44
CA LYS A 286 23.87 32.97 25.23
C LYS A 286 24.50 32.17 24.09
N GLU A 287 24.50 32.76 22.89
CA GLU A 287 25.66 32.64 22.01
C GLU A 287 25.71 33.79 21.00
N HIS A 288 26.42 34.86 21.37
CA HIS A 288 27.10 35.74 20.43
C HIS A 288 28.37 36.31 21.06
N ILE A 289 29.49 36.11 20.35
CA ILE A 289 30.75 36.89 20.31
C ILE A 289 31.89 36.50 21.29
N ASN A 290 32.98 35.97 20.71
CA ASN A 290 34.40 36.35 20.87
C ASN A 290 35.17 35.48 19.85
N SER A 291 35.75 35.95 18.74
CA SER A 291 36.78 36.99 18.52
C SER A 291 38.05 36.76 19.34
N GLU A 292 39.03 36.05 18.76
CA GLU A 292 40.43 36.24 19.13
C GLU A 292 41.36 36.08 17.92
N TYR A 293 42.34 36.97 17.94
CA TYR A 293 43.26 37.43 16.91
C TYR A 293 44.41 36.43 16.70
N ASN A 294 44.98 36.36 15.49
CA ASN A 294 46.41 36.08 15.29
C ASN A 294 46.93 36.69 13.96
N GLU A 295 47.71 37.75 14.13
CA GLU A 295 48.94 38.20 13.46
C GLU A 295 49.20 37.99 11.94
N PHE A 296 49.26 39.14 11.26
CA PHE A 296 49.96 39.58 10.03
C PHE A 296 50.72 38.60 9.12
N SER A 297 50.42 38.67 7.81
CA SER A 297 51.38 39.11 6.79
C SER A 297 50.66 39.56 5.50
N ILE A 298 51.22 40.59 4.86
CA ILE A 298 50.65 41.42 3.79
C ILE A 298 51.09 40.86 2.41
N SER A 299 50.21 40.89 1.39
CA SER A 299 50.52 41.48 0.08
C SER A 299 49.26 41.61 -0.78
N TYR A 300 49.03 42.85 -1.22
CA TYR A 300 48.04 43.25 -2.20
C TYR A 300 48.58 42.93 -3.60
N ASP A 301 47.72 42.48 -4.51
CA ASP A 301 47.81 42.90 -5.91
C ASP A 301 46.38 43.02 -6.47
N SER A 302 46.02 44.26 -6.77
CA SER A 302 44.76 44.67 -7.37
C SER A 302 45.01 45.00 -8.84
N ILE A 303 44.34 44.33 -9.77
CA ILE A 303 43.92 44.99 -11.03
C ILE A 303 42.51 44.54 -11.37
N VAL A 304 41.63 45.54 -11.42
CA VAL A 304 40.26 45.51 -11.92
C VAL A 304 40.27 45.78 -13.43
N ASN A 305 39.48 44.98 -14.14
CA ASN A 305 38.73 45.19 -15.39
C ASN A 305 39.35 45.95 -16.57
N SER A 306 39.34 45.28 -17.73
CA SER A 306 38.48 45.63 -18.87
C SER A 306 38.12 44.37 -19.64
#